data_AF-A0A533RWT3-F1
#
_entry.id   AF-A0A533RWT3-F1
#
_cell.length_a   1.000
_cell.length_b   1.000
_cell.length_c   1.000
_cell.angle_alpha   90.00
_cell.angle_beta   90.00
_cell.angle_gamma   90.00
#
_symmetry.space_group_name_H-M   'P 1'
#
loop_
_entity.id
_entity.type
_entity.pdbx_description
1 polymer ?
#
loop_
_entity_poly.entity_id
_entity_poly.type
_entity_poly.pdbx_seq_one_letter_code
_entity_poly.pdbx_strand_id
1 'polypeptide(L)' 'MIVETAISDAPAGSPDAVFDLRGVSCHFESVEAISNLTLTILPGERISLVCPSGAGKSTLIHLINGSLQPTQGELLAFGQ' A
#
# COMPACT_ATOMS: atom_id res chain seq x y z
N MET A 1 -0.26 11.71 -2.15
CA MET A 1 -0.83 10.45 -2.65
C MET A 1 -2.22 10.32 -2.07
N ILE A 2 -3.25 10.12 -2.90
CA ILE A 2 -4.60 9.85 -2.43
C ILE A 2 -4.91 8.39 -2.78
N VAL A 3 -5.26 7.61 -1.77
CA VAL A 3 -5.75 6.25 -1.93
C VAL A 3 -7.26 6.32 -1.74
N GLU A 4 -8.01 6.08 -2.81
CA GLU A 4 -9.46 6.02 -2.75
C GLU A 4 -9.90 4.56 -2.81
N THR A 5 -10.55 4.08 -1.76
CA THR A 5 -11.20 2.76 -1.77
C THR A 5 -12.53 2.90 -2.51
N ALA A 6 -12.72 2.14 -3.58
CA ALA A 6 -13.96 2.13 -4.34
C ALA A 6 -14.46 0.71 -4.53
N ILE A 7 -15.71 0.49 -4.13
CA ILE A 7 -16.51 -0.74 -4.23
C ILE A 7 -15.87 -2.00 -3.61
N SER A 8 -16.32 -2.32 -2.41
CA SER A 8 -16.28 -3.68 -1.86
C SER A 8 -17.37 -4.50 -2.55
N ASP A 9 -16.94 -5.46 -3.37
CA ASP A 9 -17.82 -6.35 -4.15
C ASP A 9 -17.57 -7.81 -3.77
N ALA A 10 -17.09 -8.02 -2.53
CA ALA A 10 -16.54 -9.28 -2.08
C ALA A 10 -17.52 -10.04 -1.17
N PRO A 11 -17.77 -11.34 -1.41
CA PRO A 11 -18.30 -12.19 -0.35
C PRO A 11 -17.29 -12.21 0.79
N ALA A 12 -17.74 -12.19 2.03
CA ALA A 12 -16.91 -12.16 3.23
C ALA A 12 -15.90 -13.33 3.22
N GLY A 13 -14.70 -13.07 2.70
CA GLY A 13 -13.53 -13.90 2.90
C GLY A 13 -13.04 -13.77 4.34
N SER A 14 -11.95 -14.49 4.68
CA SER A 14 -11.31 -14.40 5.99
C SER A 14 -11.17 -12.94 6.46
N PRO A 15 -11.36 -12.64 7.75
CA PRO A 15 -11.25 -11.27 8.27
C PRO A 15 -9.83 -10.69 8.16
N ASP A 16 -8.84 -11.52 7.85
CA ASP A 16 -7.44 -11.12 7.76
C ASP A 16 -7.19 -10.25 6.53
N ALA A 17 -6.49 -9.13 6.74
CA ALA A 17 -6.11 -8.21 5.68
C ALA A 17 -5.23 -8.90 4.63
N VAL A 18 -5.50 -8.62 3.36
CA VAL A 18 -4.65 -9.04 2.24
C VAL A 18 -3.34 -8.25 2.26
N PHE A 19 -3.44 -6.94 2.50
CA PHE A 19 -2.29 -6.08 2.71
C PHE A 19 -2.52 -5.20 3.94
N ASP A 20 -1.51 -5.08 4.79
CA ASP A 20 -1.52 -4.17 5.92
C ASP A 20 -0.21 -3.40 5.97
N LEU A 21 -0.26 -2.12 5.58
CA LEU A 21 0.85 -1.19 5.59
C LEU A 21 0.72 -0.34 6.85
N ARG A 22 1.77 -0.31 7.65
CA ARG A 22 1.79 0.41 8.94
C ARG A 22 2.96 1.39 8.96
N GLY A 23 2.65 2.67 8.82
CA GLY A 23 3.64 3.75 8.85
C GLY A 23 4.73 3.62 7.79
N VAL A 24 4.39 3.03 6.63
CA VAL A 24 5.35 2.70 5.58
C VAL A 24 5.94 3.97 4.98
N SER A 25 7.26 4.06 5.00
CA SER A 25 8.00 5.10 4.28
C SER A 25 9.00 4.46 3.33
N CYS A 26 9.29 5.14 2.22
CA CYS A 26 10.27 4.71 1.24
C CYS A 26 11.05 5.92 0.73
N HIS A 27 12.37 5.84 0.82
CA HIS A 27 13.28 6.92 0.45
C HIS A 27 14.28 6.42 -0.59
N PHE A 28 14.57 7.26 -1.58
CA PHE A 28 15.62 7.05 -2.56
C PHE A 28 16.57 8.25 -2.50
N GLU A 29 17.80 8.03 -2.03
CA GLU A 29 18.79 9.09 -1.83
C GLU A 29 18.21 10.28 -1.01
N SER A 30 17.98 11.43 -1.65
CA SER A 30 17.42 12.64 -1.04
C SER A 30 15.91 12.80 -1.26
N VAL A 31 15.22 11.83 -1.85
CA VAL A 31 13.80 11.90 -2.21
C VAL A 31 12.97 10.93 -1.36
N GLU A 32 12.03 11.47 -0.60
CA GLU A 32 11.01 10.69 0.09
C GLU A 32 9.86 10.38 -0.89
N ALA A 33 9.84 9.17 -1.43
CA ALA A 33 8.83 8.75 -2.41
C ALA A 33 7.50 8.37 -1.75
N ILE A 34 7.55 7.81 -0.55
CA ILE A 34 6.38 7.55 0.30
C ILE A 34 6.72 7.97 1.72
N SER A 35 5.79 8.70 2.34
CA SER A 35 5.91 9.22 3.70
C SER A 35 4.80 8.66 4.58
N ASN A 36 5.17 7.88 5.58
CA ASN A 36 4.32 7.40 6.68
C ASN A 36 2.92 6.91 6.25
N LEU A 37 2.85 6.07 5.23
CA LEU A 37 1.60 5.54 4.70
C LEU A 37 1.08 4.40 5.59
N THR A 38 -0.15 4.55 6.08
CA THR A 38 -0.91 3.45 6.68
C THR A 38 -2.11 3.13 5.79
N LEU A 39 -2.23 1.86 5.39
CA LEU A 39 -3.27 1.39 4.49
C LEU A 39 -3.54 -0.09 4.77
N THR A 40 -4.81 -0.42 5.02
CA THR A 40 -5.27 -1.81 5.14
C THR A 40 -6.17 -2.13 3.96
N ILE A 41 -5.93 -3.27 3.32
CA ILE A 41 -6.71 -3.77 2.17
C ILE A 41 -7.31 -5.12 2.58
N LEU A 42 -8.62 -5.18 2.65
CA LEU A 42 -9.36 -6.39 3.00
C LEU A 42 -9.64 -7.26 1.77
N PRO A 43 -9.95 -8.56 1.96
CA PRO A 43 -10.28 -9.44 0.86
C PRO A 43 -11.42 -8.92 -0.02
N GLY A 44 -11.13 -8.80 -1.31
CA GLY A 44 -12.03 -8.39 -2.38
C GLY A 44 -12.44 -6.91 -2.35
N GLU A 45 -11.76 -6.08 -1.57
CA GLU A 45 -11.74 -4.63 -1.82
C GLU A 45 -11.03 -4.32 -3.13
N ARG A 46 -11.57 -3.33 -3.85
CA ARG A 46 -10.89 -2.71 -4.98
C ARG A 46 -10.44 -1.30 -4.56
N ILE A 47 -9.20 -0.94 -4.89
CA ILE A 47 -8.62 0.33 -4.50
C ILE A 47 -8.10 1.04 -5.74
N SER A 48 -8.48 2.31 -5.85
CA SER A 48 -8.00 3.23 -6.86
C SER A 48 -6.91 4.12 -6.28
N LEU A 49 -5.72 4.07 -6.88
CA LEU A 49 -4.60 4.90 -6.49
C LEU A 49 -4.53 6.14 -7.38
N VAL A 50 -4.93 7.30 -6.82
CA VAL A 50 -5.01 8.58 -7.55
C VAL A 50 -3.88 9.48 -7.08
N CYS A 51 -2.93 9.75 -7.99
CA CYS A 51 -1.69 10.45 -7.67
C CYS A 51 -1.22 11.29 -8.87
N PRO A 52 -0.66 12.50 -8.64
CA PRO A 52 0.14 13.20 -9.65
C PRO A 52 1.36 12.37 -10.08
N SER A 53 1.91 12.68 -11.26
CA SER A 53 3.18 12.10 -11.70
C SER A 53 4.28 12.38 -10.68
N GLY A 54 5.11 11.37 -10.37
CA GLY A 54 6.21 11.47 -9.41
C GLY A 54 5.83 11.32 -7.93
N ALA A 55 4.54 11.20 -7.59
CA ALA A 55 4.09 11.12 -6.19
C ALA A 55 4.27 9.72 -5.52
N GLY A 56 5.11 8.85 -6.07
CA GLY A 56 5.41 7.54 -5.46
C GLY A 56 4.50 6.37 -5.84
N LYS A 57 3.62 6.52 -6.86
CA LYS A 57 2.71 5.43 -7.28
C LYS A 57 3.42 4.13 -7.65
N SER A 58 4.44 4.20 -8.51
CA SER A 58 5.21 3.01 -8.90
C SER A 58 5.98 2.43 -7.71
N THR A 59 6.47 3.29 -6.81
CA THR A 59 7.10 2.88 -5.55
C THR A 59 6.12 2.07 -4.69
N LEU A 60 4.88 2.52 -4.53
CA LEU A 60 3.86 1.78 -3.77
C LEU A 60 3.56 0.42 -4.39
N ILE A 61 3.46 0.36 -5.73
CA ILE A 61 3.26 -0.91 -6.45
C ILE A 61 4.45 -1.86 -6.23
N HIS A 62 5.68 -1.34 -6.21
CA HIS A 62 6.88 -2.14 -5.94
C HIS A 62 7.02 -2.59 -4.48
N LEU A 63 6.48 -1.84 -3.52
CA LEU A 63 6.39 -2.29 -2.14
C LEU A 63 5.37 -3.43 -2.02
N ILE A 64 4.16 -3.24 -2.56
CA ILE A 64 3.06 -4.22 -2.48
C ILE A 64 3.43 -5.54 -3.16
N ASN A 65 4.15 -5.50 -4.29
CA ASN A 65 4.57 -6.72 -4.99
C ASN A 65 5.83 -7.39 -4.38
N GLY A 66 6.40 -6.82 -3.31
CA GLY A 66 7.59 -7.33 -2.62
C GLY A 66 8.92 -7.12 -3.35
N SER A 67 8.94 -6.42 -4.50
CA SER A 67 10.18 -6.13 -5.24
C SER A 67 11.01 -5.01 -4.62
N LEU A 68 10.41 -4.23 -3.72
CA LEU A 68 11.05 -3.17 -2.95
C LEU A 68 10.67 -3.35 -1.48
N GLN A 69 11.65 -3.16 -0.59
CA GLN A 69 11.41 -3.15 0.86
C GLN A 69 11.22 -1.71 1.35
N PRO A 70 10.32 -1.48 2.32
CA PRO A 70 10.17 -0.16 2.91
C PRO A 70 11.45 0.24 3.65
N THR A 71 11.76 1.54 3.67
CA THR A 71 12.90 2.04 4.45
C THR A 71 12.53 2.20 5.93
N GLN A 72 11.24 2.41 6.23
CA GLN A 72 10.66 2.43 7.58
C GLN A 72 9.23 1.88 7.57
N GLY A 73 8.77 1.41 8.73
CA GLY A 73 7.46 0.78 8.88
C GLY A 73 7.46 -0.68 8.42
N GLU A 74 6.27 -1.26 8.30
CA GLU A 74 6.09 -2.65 7.88
C GLU A 74 4.95 -2.79 6.87
N LEU A 75 5.11 -3.74 5.95
CA LEU A 75 4.09 -4.14 4.99
C LEU A 75 3.91 -5.65 5.15
N LEU A 76 2.72 -6.04 5.57
CA LEU A 76 2.32 -7.44 5.69
C LEU A 76 1.46 -7.82 4.49
N ALA A 77 1.74 -8.97 3.87
CA ALA A 77 0.94 -9.55 2.81
C ALA A 77 0.35 -10.87 3.32
N PHE A 78 -0.97 -11.00 3.30
CA PHE A 78 -1.69 -12.17 3.82
C PHE A 78 -1.31 -12.52 5.27
N GLY A 79 -1.03 -11.49 6.09
CA GLY A 79 -0.61 -11.64 7.48
C GLY A 79 0.85 -12.02 7.71
N GLN A 80 1.70 -11.97 6.68
CA GLN A 80 3.14 -12.29 6.75
C GLN A 80 4.04 -11.15 6.30
#